data_AF-A0A8C1SYM4-F1
#
_entry.id   AF-A0A8C1SYM4-F1
#
_cell.length_a   1.000
_cell.length_b   1.000
_cell.length_c   1.000
_cell.angle_alpha   90.00
_cell.angle_beta   90.00
_cell.angle_gamma   90.00
#
_symmetry.space_group_name_H-M   'P 1'
#
loop_
_entity.id
_entity.type
_entity.pdbx_description
1 polymer ?
#
loop_
_entity_poly.entity_id
_entity_poly.type
_entity_poly.pdbx_seq_one_letter_code
_entity_poly.pdbx_strand_id
1 'polypeptide(L)'
;MNGPVVRTKHISLFNVPLHEQYRPDFIFMDDNAPAHRGRIIREWLLEAGVLQIEWPALSPDLNPIENLWDQLSLHVEGHDTAPQDLSDLRAALQEEWNAMPQQTISRLVYSMRRRCQAVIYAQGHMTSH
;
A
#
# COMPACT_ATOMS: atom_id res chain seq x y z
N MET A 1 -0.99 -4.11 35.10
CA MET A 1 0.30 -3.89 34.43
C MET A 1 0.01 -3.51 32.98
N ASN A 2 -0.05 -2.21 32.67
CA ASN A 2 -0.27 -1.69 31.32
C ASN A 2 1.08 -1.17 30.81
N GLY A 3 1.83 -2.00 30.09
CA GLY A 3 3.03 -1.56 29.38
C GLY A 3 2.65 -0.80 28.11
N PRO A 4 3.49 0.15 27.62
CA PRO A 4 3.22 0.83 26.38
C PRO A 4 3.30 -0.17 25.23
N VAL A 5 2.24 -0.25 24.45
CA VAL A 5 2.14 -1.13 23.28
C VAL A 5 3.18 -0.67 22.24
N VAL A 6 4.27 -1.43 22.09
CA VAL A 6 5.38 -1.21 21.15
C VAL A 6 4.97 -1.50 19.68
N ARG A 7 3.70 -1.32 19.31
CA ARG A 7 3.19 -1.68 17.96
C ARG A 7 3.11 -0.51 16.96
N THR A 8 3.46 0.71 17.35
CA THR A 8 3.34 1.90 16.49
C THR A 8 4.62 2.30 15.75
N LYS A 9 5.77 1.66 16.03
CA LYS A 9 7.07 2.11 15.52
C LYS A 9 7.23 2.03 14.00
N HIS A 10 6.62 1.06 13.34
CA HIS A 10 6.80 0.89 11.88
C HIS A 10 6.04 1.94 11.07
N ILE A 11 4.81 2.26 11.46
CA ILE A 11 3.98 3.22 10.73
C ILE A 11 4.56 4.64 10.90
N SER A 12 5.06 4.97 12.09
CA SER A 12 5.62 6.30 12.37
C SER A 12 6.90 6.61 11.60
N LEU A 13 7.75 5.62 11.36
CA LEU A 13 9.07 5.83 10.74
C LEU A 13 8.99 6.22 9.27
N PHE A 14 7.95 5.79 8.56
CA PHE A 14 7.82 6.05 7.12
C PHE A 14 6.74 7.07 6.80
N ASN A 15 5.59 7.02 7.47
CA ASN A 15 4.47 7.89 7.09
C ASN A 15 4.67 9.35 7.56
N VAL A 16 5.32 9.59 8.71
CA VAL A 16 5.51 10.97 9.21
C VAL A 16 6.48 11.76 8.33
N PRO A 17 7.68 11.26 7.98
CA PRO A 17 8.58 12.01 7.11
C PRO A 17 7.99 12.28 5.72
N LEU A 18 7.30 11.30 5.12
CA LEU A 18 6.63 11.48 3.83
C LEU A 18 5.50 12.50 3.93
N HIS A 19 4.69 12.42 4.98
CA HIS A 19 3.64 13.40 5.23
C HIS A 19 4.21 14.81 5.37
N GLU A 20 5.24 15.01 6.18
CA GLU A 20 5.90 16.31 6.33
C GLU A 20 6.48 16.84 5.01
N GLN A 21 7.03 15.95 4.19
CA GLN A 21 7.59 16.31 2.88
C GLN A 21 6.53 16.75 1.86
N TYR A 22 5.35 16.12 1.87
CA TYR A 22 4.33 16.30 0.82
C TYR A 22 3.07 17.04 1.31
N ARG A 23 3.05 17.58 2.53
CA ARG A 23 1.96 18.45 3.01
C ARG A 23 1.85 19.72 2.14
N PRO A 24 0.63 20.25 1.92
CA PRO A 24 -0.65 19.75 2.45
C PRO A 24 -1.29 18.62 1.63
N ASP A 25 -0.68 18.24 0.50
CA ASP A 25 -1.31 17.38 -0.53
C ASP A 25 -1.17 15.87 -0.26
N PHE A 26 -0.66 15.49 0.92
CA PHE A 26 -0.50 14.09 1.29
C PHE A 26 -1.78 13.51 1.90
N ILE A 27 -2.30 12.46 1.26
CA ILE A 27 -3.44 11.68 1.76
C ILE A 27 -2.99 10.23 1.84
N PHE A 28 -3.12 9.63 3.03
CA PHE A 28 -2.81 8.24 3.28
C PHE A 28 -3.95 7.32 2.82
N MET A 29 -3.60 6.19 2.23
CA MET A 29 -4.54 5.18 1.74
C MET A 29 -4.15 3.81 2.30
N ASP A 30 -5.16 3.04 2.74
CA ASP A 30 -5.05 1.63 3.14
C ASP A 30 -6.29 0.84 2.66
N ASP A 31 -6.24 -0.48 2.82
CA ASP A 31 -7.26 -1.45 2.40
C ASP A 31 -8.44 -1.62 3.38
N ASN A 32 -8.49 -0.82 4.45
CA ASN A 32 -9.50 -0.94 5.51
C ASN A 32 -9.49 -2.29 6.26
N ALA A 33 -8.37 -3.05 6.24
CA ALA A 33 -8.26 -4.30 7.00
C ALA A 33 -8.42 -4.07 8.53
N PRO A 34 -8.93 -5.05 9.30
CA PRO A 34 -9.16 -4.88 10.74
C PRO A 34 -7.94 -4.43 11.54
N ALA A 35 -6.73 -4.84 11.12
CA ALA A 35 -5.48 -4.42 11.74
C ALA A 35 -5.23 -2.90 11.62
N HIS A 36 -5.65 -2.29 10.51
CA HIS A 36 -5.51 -0.85 10.23
C HIS A 36 -6.61 -0.01 10.90
N ARG A 37 -7.70 -0.66 11.33
CA ARG A 37 -8.85 -0.01 11.99
C ARG A 37 -8.82 -0.07 13.52
N GLY A 38 -7.75 -0.63 14.08
CA GLY A 38 -7.50 -0.57 15.52
C GLY A 38 -7.51 0.87 16.04
N ARG A 39 -8.12 1.09 17.21
CA ARG A 39 -8.22 2.41 17.86
C ARG A 39 -6.88 3.14 17.91
N ILE A 40 -5.82 2.42 18.26
CA ILE A 40 -4.44 2.93 18.36
C ILE A 40 -3.96 3.52 17.03
N ILE A 41 -4.28 2.90 15.90
CA ILE A 41 -3.84 3.38 14.58
C ILE A 41 -4.59 4.66 14.18
N ARG A 42 -5.90 4.69 14.44
CA ARG A 42 -6.75 5.86 14.15
C ARG A 42 -6.38 7.08 15.01
N GLU A 43 -6.19 6.88 16.31
CA GLU A 43 -5.74 7.93 17.23
C GLU A 43 -4.38 8.48 16.78
N TRP A 44 -3.44 7.60 16.41
CA TRP A 44 -2.12 8.02 15.94
C TRP A 44 -2.16 8.83 14.64
N LEU A 45 -2.93 8.40 13.62
CA LEU A 45 -3.08 9.15 12.36
C LEU A 45 -3.65 10.55 12.61
N LEU A 46 -4.65 10.64 13.51
CA LEU A 46 -5.27 11.90 13.90
C LEU A 46 -4.27 12.82 14.62
N GLU A 47 -3.53 12.31 15.60
CA GLU A 47 -2.50 13.07 16.33
C GLU A 47 -1.37 13.56 15.41
N ALA A 48 -0.97 12.75 14.44
CA ALA A 48 0.01 13.12 13.42
C ALA A 48 -0.55 14.08 12.36
N GLY A 49 -1.86 14.37 12.38
CA GLY A 49 -2.57 15.18 11.38
C GLY A 49 -2.56 14.56 9.97
N VAL A 50 -2.33 13.25 9.86
CA VAL A 50 -2.29 12.54 8.57
C VAL A 50 -3.72 12.28 8.13
N LEU A 51 -4.13 12.91 7.02
CA LEU A 51 -5.44 12.65 6.42
C LEU A 51 -5.44 11.25 5.80
N GLN A 52 -6.54 10.51 6.03
CA GLN A 52 -6.76 9.20 5.44
C GLN A 52 -7.95 9.26 4.48
N ILE A 53 -7.81 8.66 3.29
CA ILE A 53 -8.92 8.53 2.35
C ILE A 53 -9.97 7.53 2.88
N GLU A 54 -11.24 7.86 2.70
CA GLU A 54 -12.32 6.89 2.91
C GLU A 54 -12.24 5.80 1.85
N TRP A 55 -12.24 4.54 2.28
CA TRP A 55 -12.04 3.39 1.39
C TRP A 55 -13.10 2.32 1.60
N PRO A 56 -13.73 1.81 0.52
CA PRO A 56 -14.70 0.73 0.62
C PRO A 56 -14.02 -0.55 1.11
N ALA A 57 -14.66 -1.27 2.03
CA ALA A 57 -14.15 -2.54 2.50
C ALA A 57 -14.17 -3.58 1.36
N LEU A 58 -13.24 -4.54 1.40
CA LEU A 58 -13.18 -5.69 0.47
C LEU A 58 -13.12 -5.28 -1.01
N SER A 59 -12.40 -4.21 -1.34
CA SER A 59 -12.22 -3.71 -2.71
C SER A 59 -10.76 -3.83 -3.19
N PRO A 60 -10.23 -5.06 -3.38
CA PRO A 60 -8.85 -5.27 -3.82
C PRO A 60 -8.62 -4.74 -5.25
N ASP A 61 -9.66 -4.74 -6.09
CA ASP A 61 -9.62 -4.21 -7.46
C ASP A 61 -9.39 -2.68 -7.50
N LEU A 62 -9.72 -2.00 -6.41
CA LEU A 62 -9.38 -0.58 -6.24
C LEU A 62 -7.98 -0.36 -5.66
N ASN A 63 -7.31 -1.36 -5.07
CA ASN A 63 -6.04 -1.19 -4.38
C ASN A 63 -4.85 -1.37 -5.34
N PRO A 64 -4.22 -0.29 -5.86
CA PRO A 64 -3.22 -0.42 -6.91
C PRO A 64 -1.92 -1.07 -6.44
N ILE A 65 -1.70 -1.13 -5.12
CA ILE A 65 -0.51 -1.79 -4.57
C ILE A 65 -0.57 -3.31 -4.76
N GLU A 66 -1.76 -3.91 -4.87
CA GLU A 66 -1.89 -5.35 -5.15
C GLU A 66 -1.29 -5.67 -6.52
N ASN A 67 -1.60 -4.86 -7.55
CA ASN A 67 -1.00 -5.06 -8.88
C ASN A 67 0.51 -4.77 -8.90
N LEU A 68 1.01 -3.96 -7.97
CA LEU A 68 2.44 -3.72 -7.81
C LEU A 68 3.12 -4.94 -7.19
N TRP A 69 2.49 -5.56 -6.18
CA TRP A 69 2.95 -6.80 -5.57
C TRP A 69 2.95 -7.95 -6.58
N ASP A 70 1.91 -8.09 -7.40
CA ASP A 70 1.86 -9.10 -8.46
C ASP A 70 3.01 -8.94 -9.45
N GLN A 71 3.30 -7.71 -9.89
CA GLN A 71 4.42 -7.44 -10.80
C GLN A 71 5.77 -7.76 -10.16
N LEU A 72 5.98 -7.41 -8.89
CA LEU A 72 7.19 -7.77 -8.17
C LEU A 72 7.35 -9.29 -8.04
N SER A 73 6.28 -10.00 -7.71
CA SER A 73 6.30 -11.48 -7.64
C SER A 73 6.68 -12.08 -8.98
N LEU A 74 6.05 -11.63 -10.07
CA LEU A 74 6.33 -12.12 -11.42
C LEU A 74 7.78 -11.87 -11.85
N HIS A 75 8.36 -10.72 -11.52
CA HIS A 75 9.77 -10.46 -11.84
C HIS A 75 10.72 -11.35 -11.04
N VAL A 76 10.47 -11.53 -9.73
CA VAL A 76 11.28 -12.43 -8.89
C VAL A 76 11.13 -13.89 -9.33
N GLU A 77 9.93 -14.32 -9.72
CA GLU A 77 9.68 -15.66 -10.28
C GLU A 77 10.37 -15.87 -11.63
N GLY A 78 10.65 -14.80 -12.36
CA GLY A 78 11.38 -14.82 -13.63
C GLY A 78 12.90 -14.94 -13.49
N HIS A 79 13.45 -14.93 -12.28
CA HIS A 79 14.88 -15.12 -12.05
C HIS A 79 15.33 -16.53 -12.44
N ASP A 80 16.57 -16.65 -12.92
CA ASP A 80 17.16 -17.96 -13.28
C ASP A 80 17.26 -18.91 -12.07
N THR A 81 17.40 -18.34 -10.87
CA THR A 81 17.46 -19.07 -9.60
C THR A 81 16.39 -18.60 -8.65
N ALA A 82 15.54 -19.51 -8.20
CA ALA A 82 14.57 -19.23 -7.16
C ALA A 82 15.27 -18.89 -5.83
N PRO A 83 14.79 -17.90 -5.07
CA PRO A 83 15.28 -17.62 -3.71
C PRO A 83 15.20 -18.85 -2.81
N GLN A 84 16.28 -19.17 -2.09
CA GLN A 84 16.34 -20.37 -1.24
C GLN A 84 16.01 -20.06 0.23
N ASP A 85 16.14 -18.81 0.65
CA ASP A 85 15.78 -18.35 1.97
C ASP A 85 15.20 -16.92 1.99
N LEU A 86 14.88 -16.43 3.20
CA LEU A 86 14.30 -15.10 3.38
C LEU A 86 15.27 -13.96 3.04
N SER A 87 16.58 -14.19 3.15
CA SER A 87 17.60 -13.20 2.79
C SER A 87 17.67 -13.06 1.28
N ASP A 88 17.69 -14.18 0.56
CA ASP A 88 17.65 -14.21 -0.90
C ASP A 88 16.37 -13.56 -1.43
N LEU A 89 15.21 -13.90 -0.86
CA LEU A 89 13.93 -13.34 -1.27
C LEU A 89 13.89 -11.83 -1.06
N ARG A 90 14.41 -11.35 0.07
CA ARG A 90 14.51 -9.91 0.35
C ARG A 90 15.42 -9.20 -0.64
N ALA A 91 16.57 -9.81 -0.97
CA ALA A 91 17.51 -9.23 -1.93
C ALA A 91 16.88 -9.14 -3.32
N ALA A 92 16.25 -10.21 -3.80
CA ALA A 92 15.56 -10.25 -5.09
C ALA A 92 14.43 -9.21 -5.16
N LEU A 93 13.57 -9.13 -4.14
CA LEU A 93 12.50 -8.13 -4.08
C LEU A 93 13.05 -6.69 -4.09
N GLN A 94 14.16 -6.44 -3.38
CA GLN A 94 14.77 -5.12 -3.32
C GLN A 94 15.43 -4.73 -4.66
N GLU A 95 16.05 -5.69 -5.35
CA GLU A 95 16.59 -5.52 -6.69
C GLU A 95 15.49 -5.15 -7.68
N GLU A 96 14.42 -5.96 -7.75
CA GLU A 96 13.29 -5.72 -8.65
C GLU A 96 12.56 -4.41 -8.34
N TRP A 97 12.40 -4.07 -7.06
CA TRP A 97 11.85 -2.78 -6.65
C TRP A 97 12.69 -1.60 -7.17
N ASN A 98 14.02 -1.69 -7.03
CA ASN A 98 14.93 -0.62 -7.47
C ASN A 98 15.03 -0.53 -9.00
N ALA A 99 14.89 -1.65 -9.70
CA ALA A 99 14.88 -1.71 -11.15
C ALA A 99 13.55 -1.23 -11.75
N MET A 100 12.46 -1.25 -10.98
CA MET A 100 11.15 -0.90 -11.46
C MET A 100 11.07 0.58 -11.91
N PRO A 101 10.66 0.85 -13.16
CA PRO A 101 10.50 2.22 -13.63
C PRO A 101 9.42 2.96 -12.83
N GLN A 102 9.69 4.21 -12.44
CA GLN A 102 8.69 5.08 -11.81
C GLN A 102 7.40 5.19 -12.63
N GLN A 103 7.50 5.08 -13.96
CA GLN A 103 6.35 5.07 -14.86
C GLN A 103 5.36 3.94 -14.56
N THR A 104 5.83 2.77 -14.10
CA THR A 104 4.97 1.65 -13.70
C THR A 104 4.06 2.06 -12.55
N ILE A 105 4.64 2.64 -11.50
CA ILE A 105 3.90 3.15 -10.33
C ILE A 105 2.95 4.28 -10.76
N SER A 106 3.42 5.23 -11.57
CA SER A 106 2.59 6.34 -12.05
C SER A 106 1.37 5.85 -12.85
N ARG A 107 1.53 4.82 -13.70
CA ARG A 107 0.41 4.23 -14.45
C ARG A 107 -0.65 3.63 -13.52
N LEU A 108 -0.23 2.95 -12.45
CA LEU A 108 -1.13 2.40 -11.43
C LEU A 108 -1.90 3.53 -10.72
N VAL A 109 -1.21 4.56 -10.26
CA VAL A 109 -1.82 5.73 -9.61
C VAL A 109 -2.81 6.44 -10.54
N TYR A 110 -2.41 6.73 -11.78
CA TYR A 110 -3.29 7.39 -12.75
C TYR A 110 -4.46 6.50 -13.23
N SER A 111 -4.40 5.19 -13.02
CA SER A 111 -5.50 4.29 -13.32
C SER A 111 -6.68 4.41 -12.36
N MET A 112 -6.48 4.99 -11.17
CA MET A 112 -7.48 5.05 -10.10
C MET A 112 -8.83 5.61 -10.54
N ARG A 113 -8.83 6.69 -11.33
CA ARG A 113 -10.08 7.27 -11.84
C ARG A 113 -10.89 6.25 -12.65
N ARG A 114 -10.23 5.47 -13.51
CA ARG A 114 -10.89 4.45 -14.34
C ARG A 114 -11.38 3.28 -13.50
N ARG A 115 -10.60 2.83 -12.51
CA ARG A 115 -11.02 1.77 -11.57
C ARG A 115 -12.27 2.15 -10.79
N CYS A 116 -12.29 3.36 -10.23
CA CYS A 116 -13.48 3.87 -9.54
C CYS A 116 -14.70 3.95 -10.47
N GLN A 117 -14.52 4.40 -11.71
CA GLN A 117 -15.60 4.41 -12.71
C GLN A 117 -16.10 3.00 -13.03
N ALA A 118 -15.22 2.02 -13.18
CA ALA A 118 -15.59 0.63 -13.42
C ALA A 118 -16.44 0.08 -12.27
N VAL A 119 -16.06 0.33 -11.01
CA VAL A 119 -16.83 -0.09 -9.84
C VAL A 119 -18.21 0.60 -9.79
N ILE A 120 -18.27 1.90 -10.12
CA ILE A 120 -19.54 2.64 -10.20
C ILE A 120 -20.46 2.03 -11.27
N TYR A 121 -19.93 1.74 -12.47
CA TYR A 121 -20.70 1.11 -13.54
C TYR A 121 -21.13 -0.32 -13.20
N ALA A 122 -20.30 -1.03 -12.44
CA ALA A 122 -20.60 -2.35 -11.89
C ALA A 122 -21.50 -2.29 -10.64
N GLN A 123 -22.01 -1.11 -10.24
CA GLN A 123 -22.87 -0.94 -9.05
C GLN A 123 -22.24 -1.48 -7.75
N GLY A 124 -20.92 -1.38 -7.62
CA GLY A 124 -20.18 -1.90 -6.46
C GLY A 124 -19.77 -3.36 -6.57
N HIS A 125 -20.04 -4.04 -7.69
CA HIS A 125 -19.52 -5.39 -7.94
C HIS A 125 -18.04 -5.37 -8.37
N MET A 126 -17.38 -6.52 -8.22
CA MET A 126 -15.99 -6.72 -8.58
C MET A 126 -15.70 -6.39 -10.04
N THR A 127 -14.56 -5.76 -10.28
CA THR A 127 -14.05 -5.43 -11.62
C THR A 127 -12.80 -6.24 -11.96
N SER A 128 -12.36 -6.21 -13.22
CA SER A 128 -11.21 -6.99 -13.72
C SER A 128 -9.87 -6.24 -13.62
N HIS A 129 -9.76 -5.27 -12.72
CA HIS A 129 -8.59 -4.41 -12.57
C HIS A 129 -7.56 -4.95 -11.58
#